data_AF-A0A1G1J767-F1
#
_entry.id   AF-A0A1G1J767-F1
#
_cell.length_a   1.000
_cell.length_b   1.000
_cell.length_c   1.000
_cell.angle_alpha   90.00
_cell.angle_beta   90.00
_cell.angle_gamma   90.00
#
_symmetry.space_group_name_H-M   'P 1'
#
loop_
_entity.id
_entity.type
_entity.pdbx_description
1 polymer ?
#
loop_
_entity_poly.entity_id
_entity_poly.type
_entity_poly.pdbx_seq_one_letter_code
_entity_poly.pdbx_strand_id
1 'polypeptide(L)'
;MRLNRFEWDNVNSDHINYHNIQSYEVEEVILFDKAIYDKARDHRFIAWGITENGRYLMIVLKYKGQGLVRVITAREMTEREKHNYKRRK
;
A
#
# COMPACT_ATOMS: atom_id res chain seq x y z
N MET A 1 -10.02 0.00 -11.83
CA MET A 1 -8.61 0.00 -12.27
C MET A 1 -7.93 -1.16 -11.57
N ARG A 2 -7.25 -2.06 -12.29
CA ARG A 2 -6.56 -3.21 -11.69
C ARG A 2 -5.08 -2.88 -11.54
N LEU A 3 -4.55 -2.94 -10.32
CA LEU A 3 -3.13 -2.78 -10.02
C LEU A 3 -2.50 -4.17 -9.96
N ASN A 4 -1.48 -4.43 -10.78
CA ASN A 4 -0.89 -5.77 -10.87
C ASN A 4 0.60 -5.80 -11.24
N ARG A 5 1.23 -4.64 -11.40
CA ARG A 5 2.68 -4.52 -11.65
C ARG A 5 3.28 -3.48 -10.73
N PHE A 6 4.48 -3.77 -10.25
CA PHE A 6 5.19 -2.94 -9.28
C PHE A 6 6.55 -2.54 -9.84
N GLU A 7 6.87 -1.25 -9.71
CA GLU A 7 8.20 -0.73 -9.94
C GLU A 7 8.94 -0.69 -8.59
N TRP A 8 9.82 -1.67 -8.40
CA TRP A 8 10.73 -1.75 -7.27
C TRP A 8 12.15 -1.44 -7.72
N ASP A 9 12.85 -0.66 -6.91
CA ASP A 9 14.30 -0.47 -6.94
C ASP A 9 14.82 -0.47 -5.50
N ASN A 10 16.14 -0.39 -5.33
CA ASN A 10 16.74 -0.38 -4.00
C ASN A 10 16.26 0.83 -3.19
N VAL A 11 16.01 1.98 -3.85
CA VAL A 11 15.62 3.21 -3.15
C VAL A 11 14.27 3.05 -2.45
N ASN A 12 13.23 2.57 -3.14
CA ASN A 12 11.92 2.41 -2.50
C ASN A 12 11.82 1.14 -1.65
N SER A 13 12.53 0.07 -2.01
CA SER A 13 12.53 -1.17 -1.21
C SER A 13 13.22 -0.96 0.14
N ASP A 14 14.40 -0.31 0.15
CA ASP A 14 15.14 -0.02 1.38
C ASP A 14 14.37 0.99 2.26
N HIS A 15 13.77 2.02 1.65
CA HIS A 15 12.93 2.99 2.36
C HIS A 15 11.77 2.32 3.09
N ILE A 16 11.10 1.37 2.45
CA ILE A 16 9.99 0.61 3.08
C ILE A 16 10.51 -0.34 4.14
N ASN A 17 11.67 -0.97 3.92
CA ASN A 17 12.29 -1.86 4.88
C ASN A 17 12.66 -1.13 6.20
N TYR A 18 13.01 0.16 6.16
CA TYR A 18 13.19 0.97 7.37
C TYR A 18 11.91 1.08 8.23
N HIS A 19 10.73 0.81 7.67
CA HIS A 19 9.48 0.71 8.39
C HIS A 19 9.14 -0.72 8.85
N ASN A 20 10.10 -1.65 8.79
CA ASN A 20 9.93 -3.08 9.06
C ASN A 20 8.81 -3.71 8.22
N ILE A 21 8.69 -3.28 6.97
CA ILE A 21 7.74 -3.81 6.01
C ILE A 21 8.52 -4.35 4.82
N GLN A 22 8.13 -5.52 4.34
CA GLN A 22 8.74 -6.12 3.17
C GLN A 22 7.91 -5.80 1.92
N SER A 23 8.56 -5.69 0.76
CA SER A 23 7.87 -5.38 -0.50
C SER A 23 6.74 -6.38 -0.81
N TYR A 24 6.92 -7.66 -0.48
CA TYR A 24 5.87 -8.67 -0.67
C TYR A 24 4.62 -8.40 0.17
N GLU A 25 4.72 -7.85 1.39
CA GLU A 25 3.56 -7.50 2.21
C GLU A 25 2.76 -6.35 1.57
N VAL A 26 3.44 -5.44 0.89
CA VAL A 26 2.81 -4.35 0.14
C VAL A 26 2.09 -4.89 -1.09
N GLU A 27 2.75 -5.77 -1.85
CA GLU A 27 2.15 -6.42 -3.01
C GLU A 27 0.92 -7.22 -2.61
N GLU A 28 1.01 -7.99 -1.53
CA GLU A 28 -0.06 -8.80 -0.96
C GLU A 28 -1.32 -7.96 -0.68
N VAL A 29 -1.18 -6.84 0.01
CA VAL A 29 -2.28 -5.92 0.31
C VAL A 29 -2.93 -5.38 -0.97
N ILE A 30 -2.13 -5.08 -2.00
CA ILE A 30 -2.60 -4.48 -3.25
C ILE A 30 -3.24 -5.52 -4.19
N LEU A 31 -2.70 -6.74 -4.23
CA LEU A 31 -3.11 -7.78 -5.19
C LEU A 31 -4.34 -8.56 -4.74
N PHE A 32 -4.58 -8.71 -3.43
CA PHE A 32 -5.71 -9.49 -2.93
C PHE A 32 -7.04 -8.75 -2.85
N ASP A 33 -7.15 -7.59 -3.49
CA ASP A 33 -8.40 -6.81 -3.71
C ASP A 33 -9.20 -6.52 -2.42
N LYS A 34 -8.52 -6.52 -1.28
CA LYS A 34 -9.09 -6.18 0.05
C LYS A 34 -8.73 -4.77 0.48
N ALA A 35 -7.93 -4.05 -0.30
CA ALA A 35 -7.51 -2.71 0.03
C ALA A 35 -8.60 -1.68 -0.31
N ILE A 36 -8.80 -0.74 0.60
CA ILE A 36 -9.61 0.45 0.36
C ILE A 36 -8.69 1.53 -0.20
N TYR A 37 -9.08 2.17 -1.30
CA TYR A 37 -8.27 3.17 -1.98
C TYR A 37 -8.84 4.58 -1.84
N ASP A 38 -8.02 5.50 -1.31
CA ASP A 38 -8.30 6.93 -1.34
C ASP A 38 -7.46 7.60 -2.43
N LYS A 39 -8.11 8.40 -3.27
CA LYS A 39 -7.43 9.18 -4.31
C LYS A 39 -6.75 10.39 -3.68
N ALA A 40 -5.48 10.60 -4.01
CA ALA A 40 -4.73 11.79 -3.66
C ALA A 40 -4.42 12.63 -4.93
N ARG A 41 -3.55 13.63 -4.80
CA ARG A 41 -3.08 14.46 -5.92
C ARG A 41 -2.02 13.74 -6.76
N ASP A 42 -1.75 14.23 -7.97
CA ASP A 42 -0.63 13.80 -8.82
C ASP A 42 -0.56 12.30 -9.12
N HIS A 43 -1.71 11.69 -9.43
CA HIS A 43 -1.84 10.24 -9.69
C HIS A 43 -1.39 9.37 -8.51
N ARG A 44 -1.43 9.90 -7.30
CA ARG A 44 -1.17 9.15 -6.07
C ARG A 44 -2.45 8.59 -5.47
N PHE A 45 -2.31 7.47 -4.81
CA PHE A 45 -3.36 6.79 -4.08
C PHE A 45 -2.82 6.36 -2.72
N ILE A 46 -3.71 6.32 -1.74
CA ILE A 46 -3.46 5.68 -0.46
C ILE A 46 -4.26 4.38 -0.45
N ALA A 47 -3.57 3.26 -0.33
CA ALA A 47 -4.18 1.96 -0.11
C ALA A 47 -4.15 1.64 1.38
N TRP A 48 -5.29 1.25 1.92
CA TRP A 48 -5.45 0.79 3.29
C TRP A 48 -5.84 -0.67 3.25
N GLY A 49 -5.04 -1.54 3.87
CA GLY A 49 -5.37 -2.96 3.87
C GLY A 49 -4.72 -3.74 4.98
N ILE A 50 -4.95 -5.04 4.94
CA ILE A 50 -4.43 -5.99 5.92
C ILE A 50 -3.75 -7.13 5.17
N THR A 51 -2.58 -7.52 5.63
CA THR A 51 -1.89 -8.73 5.20
C THR A 51 -2.54 -9.99 5.81
N GLU A 52 -2.18 -11.17 5.34
CA GLU A 52 -2.61 -12.48 5.79
C GLU A 52 -2.12 -12.77 7.21
N ASN A 53 -0.93 -12.25 7.57
CA ASN A 53 -0.42 -12.30 8.94
C ASN A 53 -1.09 -11.26 9.89
N GLY A 54 -2.04 -10.46 9.38
CA GLY A 54 -2.85 -9.56 10.20
C GLY A 54 -2.28 -8.16 10.44
N ARG A 55 -1.20 -7.78 9.73
CA ARG A 55 -0.63 -6.42 9.81
C ARG A 55 -1.47 -5.44 9.01
N TYR A 56 -1.80 -4.31 9.63
CA TYR A 56 -2.59 -3.25 9.01
C TYR A 56 -1.67 -2.23 8.37
N LEU A 57 -1.69 -2.10 7.05
CA LEU A 57 -0.76 -1.25 6.31
C LEU A 57 -1.47 -0.06 5.66
N MET A 58 -0.85 1.11 5.80
CA MET A 58 -1.12 2.30 5.00
C MET A 58 -0.01 2.43 3.94
N ILE A 59 -0.39 2.38 2.68
CA ILE A 59 0.54 2.36 1.54
C ILE A 59 0.25 3.54 0.64
N VAL A 60 1.26 4.37 0.38
CA VAL A 60 1.19 5.43 -0.63
C VAL A 60 1.82 4.92 -1.91
N LEU A 61 1.08 4.99 -3.00
CA LEU A 61 1.55 4.57 -4.32
C LEU A 61 1.28 5.65 -5.36
N LYS A 62 2.12 5.70 -6.39
CA LYS A 62 1.92 6.51 -7.59
C LYS A 62 1.58 5.60 -8.76
N TYR A 63 0.45 5.86 -9.41
CA TYR A 63 0.07 5.15 -10.62
C TYR A 63 0.87 5.66 -11.82
N LYS A 64 1.48 4.74 -12.56
CA LYS A 64 2.30 5.03 -13.76
C LYS A 64 1.62 4.63 -15.07
N GLY A 65 0.37 4.15 -15.02
CA GLY A 65 -0.37 3.71 -16.21
C GLY A 65 -0.38 2.18 -16.37
N GLN A 66 -1.37 1.69 -17.11
CA GLN A 66 -1.52 0.28 -17.51
C GLN A 66 -1.50 -0.75 -16.35
N GLY A 67 -1.84 -0.35 -15.12
CA GLY A 67 -1.76 -1.22 -13.93
C GLY A 67 -0.39 -1.25 -13.23
N LEU A 68 0.60 -0.46 -13.70
CA LEU A 68 1.90 -0.27 -13.07
C LEU A 68 1.82 0.79 -11.97
N VAL A 69 2.40 0.49 -10.81
CA VAL A 69 2.53 1.42 -9.68
C VAL A 69 3.96 1.47 -9.18
N ARG A 70 4.36 2.64 -8.66
CA ARG A 70 5.54 2.79 -7.83
C ARG A 70 5.09 3.02 -6.40
N VAL A 71 5.55 2.19 -5.47
CA VAL A 71 5.30 2.41 -4.05
C VAL A 71 6.23 3.52 -3.56
N ILE A 72 5.64 4.50 -2.88
CA ILE A 72 6.33 5.69 -2.35
C ILE A 72 6.71 5.48 -0.89
N THR A 73 5.77 4.98 -0.08
CA THR A 73 6.01 4.59 1.30
C THR A 73 4.97 3.56 1.74
N ALA A 74 5.32 2.74 2.73
CA ALA A 74 4.39 1.88 3.44
C ALA A 74 4.75 1.91 4.92
N ARG A 75 3.73 1.92 5.78
CA ARG A 75 3.88 1.87 7.24
C ARG A 75 2.70 1.15 7.87
N GLU A 76 2.86 0.77 9.13
CA GLU A 76 1.73 0.32 9.91
C GLU A 76 0.72 1.45 10.12
N MET A 77 -0.57 1.09 10.11
CA MET A 77 -1.64 1.98 10.52
C MET A 77 -1.54 2.27 12.02
N THR A 78 -1.79 3.51 12.40
CA THR A 78 -2.03 3.90 13.79
C THR A 78 -3.35 3.29 14.30
N GLU A 79 -3.55 3.22 15.61
CA GLU A 79 -4.81 2.71 16.19
C GLU A 79 -6.05 3.46 15.69
N ARG A 80 -5.94 4.79 15.51
CA ARG A 80 -6.99 5.61 14.93
C ARG A 80 -7.29 5.23 13.48
N GLU A 81 -6.26 4.98 12.68
CA GLU A 81 -6.41 4.54 11.29
C GLU A 81 -6.99 3.12 11.20
N LYS A 82 -6.55 2.19 12.05
CA LYS A 82 -7.14 0.84 12.15
C LYS A 82 -8.63 0.91 12.47
N HIS A 83 -9.02 1.75 13.43
CA HIS A 83 -10.44 1.96 13.77
C HIS A 83 -11.22 2.51 12.58
N ASN A 84 -10.71 3.53 11.91
CA ASN A 84 -11.34 4.10 10.71
C ASN A 84 -11.45 3.09 9.56
N TYR A 85 -10.40 2.31 9.32
CA TYR A 85 -10.38 1.26 8.30
C TYR A 85 -11.45 0.20 8.57
N LYS A 86 -11.54 -0.30 9.82
CA LYS A 86 -12.57 -1.27 10.23
C LYS A 86 -14.00 -0.77 10.09
N ARG A 87 -14.23 0.55 10.16
CA ARG A 87 -15.55 1.16 9.93
C ARG A 87 -15.92 1.31 8.44
N ARG A 88 -14.91 1.29 7.56
CA ARG A 88 -15.07 1.47 6.11
C ARG A 88 -15.12 0.14 5.35
N LYS A 89 -14.52 -0.90 5.93
CA LYS A 89 -14.60 -2.29 5.46
C LYS A 89 -15.99 -2.85 5.76
#